data_AF-A0A095EHN2-F1
#
_entry.id   AF-A0A095EHN2-F1
#
_cell.length_a   1.000
_cell.length_b   1.000
_cell.length_c   1.000
_cell.angle_alpha   90.00
_cell.angle_beta   90.00
_cell.angle_gamma   90.00
#
_symmetry.space_group_name_H-M   'P 1'
#
loop_
_entity.id
_entity.type
_entity.pdbx_description
1 polymer ?
#
loop_
_entity_poly.entity_id
_entity_poly.type
_entity_poly.pdbx_seq_one_letter_code
_entity_poly.pdbx_strand_id
1 'polypeptide(L)'
;MSHGFRQDMPPPGGYETLKYKRNLPVKGPSGAVLFGGMFALCTFGFWRLGQGNVEKRELKREKAWSRINLVPLILAEQDRDAYRRQQAALAREKEIMKDYPGWEAGKSTYNTSRYTPNTIVVL
;
A
#
# COMPACT_ATOMS: atom_id res chain seq x y z
N MET A 1 -55.61 -73.09 -41.00
CA MET A 1 -55.01 -71.78 -41.32
C MET A 1 -54.21 -71.35 -40.10
N SER A 2 -52.88 -71.37 -40.14
CA SER A 2 -52.09 -70.91 -39.00
C SER A 2 -52.20 -69.39 -38.93
N HIS A 3 -52.81 -68.86 -37.86
CA HIS A 3 -52.75 -67.43 -37.56
C HIS A 3 -51.27 -67.05 -37.35
N GLY A 4 -50.68 -66.34 -38.33
CA GLY A 4 -49.30 -65.88 -38.24
C GLY A 4 -49.16 -64.82 -37.17
N PHE A 5 -48.35 -65.07 -36.16
CA PHE A 5 -48.03 -64.08 -35.14
C PHE A 5 -47.00 -63.10 -35.69
N ARG A 6 -47.34 -61.80 -35.69
CA ARG A 6 -46.41 -60.73 -36.01
C ARG A 6 -45.65 -60.36 -34.74
N GLN A 7 -44.52 -61.02 -34.53
CA GLN A 7 -43.66 -60.77 -33.38
C GLN A 7 -42.74 -59.57 -33.66
N ASP A 8 -42.48 -58.75 -32.65
CA ASP A 8 -41.49 -57.67 -32.77
C ASP A 8 -40.09 -58.28 -32.79
N MET A 9 -39.34 -58.02 -33.85
CA MET A 9 -38.04 -58.63 -34.13
C MET A 9 -37.06 -57.54 -34.53
N PRO A 10 -35.76 -57.69 -34.22
CA PRO A 10 -34.75 -56.76 -34.69
C PRO A 10 -34.74 -56.73 -36.23
N PRO A 11 -34.42 -55.57 -36.83
CA PRO A 11 -34.34 -55.45 -38.28
C PRO A 11 -33.32 -56.46 -38.84
N PRO A 12 -33.56 -57.00 -40.05
CA PRO A 12 -32.60 -57.88 -40.72
C PRO A 12 -31.31 -57.10 -40.99
N GLY A 13 -30.25 -57.40 -40.21
CA GLY A 13 -28.98 -56.66 -40.21
C GLY A 13 -28.54 -56.13 -38.84
N GLY A 14 -29.42 -56.17 -37.83
CA GLY A 14 -29.12 -55.71 -36.48
C GLY A 14 -29.15 -54.18 -36.32
N TYR A 15 -28.94 -53.71 -35.08
CA TYR A 15 -28.87 -52.27 -34.77
C TYR A 15 -27.44 -51.74 -34.87
N GLU A 16 -27.29 -50.44 -35.06
CA GLU A 16 -25.98 -49.79 -35.06
C GLU A 16 -25.25 -49.99 -33.71
N THR A 17 -23.92 -50.08 -33.77
CA THR A 17 -23.11 -50.26 -32.57
C THR A 17 -23.19 -49.03 -31.67
N LEU A 18 -23.81 -49.19 -30.50
CA LEU A 18 -23.86 -48.17 -29.46
C LEU A 18 -22.47 -48.01 -28.82
N LYS A 19 -21.95 -46.79 -28.78
CA LYS A 19 -20.70 -46.48 -28.06
C LYS A 19 -20.96 -46.48 -26.55
N TYR A 20 -20.79 -47.63 -25.92
CA TYR A 20 -20.96 -47.82 -24.48
C TYR A 20 -19.71 -47.43 -23.66
N LYS A 21 -18.57 -47.20 -24.31
CA LYS A 21 -17.30 -46.87 -23.66
C LYS A 21 -17.20 -45.37 -23.38
N ARG A 22 -16.56 -45.05 -22.26
CA ARG A 22 -16.30 -43.68 -21.82
C ARG A 22 -15.37 -42.96 -22.81
N ASN A 23 -15.85 -41.88 -23.43
CA ASN A 23 -15.07 -41.06 -24.37
C ASN A 23 -14.74 -39.70 -23.76
N LEU A 24 -13.69 -39.62 -22.93
CA LEU A 24 -13.16 -38.34 -22.46
C LEU A 24 -11.90 -37.97 -23.26
N PRO A 25 -11.98 -37.02 -24.19
CA PRO A 25 -10.79 -36.47 -24.82
C PRO A 25 -9.98 -35.68 -23.80
N VAL A 26 -8.67 -35.94 -23.72
CA VAL A 26 -7.76 -35.11 -22.94
C VAL A 26 -7.63 -33.77 -23.67
N LYS A 27 -8.33 -32.76 -23.15
CA LYS A 27 -8.34 -31.40 -23.70
C LYS A 27 -7.42 -30.52 -22.89
N GLY A 28 -6.54 -29.79 -23.57
CA GLY A 28 -5.70 -28.77 -22.98
C GLY A 28 -4.26 -28.83 -23.50
N PRO A 29 -3.52 -27.71 -23.38
CA PRO A 29 -2.10 -27.70 -23.66
C PRO A 29 -1.34 -28.59 -22.67
N SER A 30 -0.21 -29.15 -23.12
CA SER A 30 0.68 -29.93 -22.25
C SER A 30 1.15 -29.10 -21.05
N GLY A 31 1.41 -29.76 -19.91
CA GLY A 31 1.92 -29.11 -18.70
C GLY A 31 3.19 -28.28 -18.97
N ALA A 32 4.07 -28.75 -19.85
CA ALA A 32 5.27 -28.01 -20.25
C ALA A 32 4.94 -26.66 -20.92
N VAL A 33 3.88 -26.61 -21.72
CA VAL A 33 3.43 -25.37 -22.39
C VAL A 33 2.86 -24.39 -21.36
N LEU A 34 2.11 -24.90 -20.38
CA LEU A 34 1.57 -24.09 -19.29
C LEU A 34 2.69 -23.48 -18.44
N PHE A 35 3.68 -24.29 -18.05
CA PHE A 35 4.83 -23.80 -17.26
C PHE A 35 5.70 -22.82 -18.07
N GLY A 36 5.93 -23.09 -19.36
CA GLY A 36 6.64 -22.16 -20.25
C GLY A 36 5.93 -20.82 -20.39
N GLY A 37 4.60 -20.84 -20.58
CA GLY A 37 3.79 -19.63 -20.65
C GLY A 37 3.80 -18.82 -19.34
N MET A 38 3.67 -19.50 -18.20
CA MET A 38 3.77 -18.86 -16.88
C MET A 38 5.15 -18.23 -16.67
N PHE A 39 6.23 -18.93 -17.02
CA PHE A 39 7.59 -18.41 -16.86
C PHE A 39 7.83 -17.17 -17.73
N ALA A 40 7.37 -17.18 -18.98
CA ALA A 40 7.45 -16.03 -19.87
C ALA A 40 6.66 -14.82 -19.32
N LEU A 41 5.46 -15.05 -18.80
CA LEU A 41 4.64 -13.98 -18.22
C LEU A 41 5.29 -13.39 -16.96
N CYS A 42 5.78 -14.24 -16.05
CA CYS A 42 6.45 -13.81 -14.84
C CYS A 42 7.74 -13.03 -15.16
N THR A 43 8.59 -13.54 -16.04
CA THR A 43 9.84 -12.86 -16.43
C THR A 43 9.58 -11.48 -17.04
N PHE A 44 8.59 -11.37 -17.92
CA PHE A 44 8.15 -10.08 -18.45
C PHE A 44 7.60 -9.15 -17.36
N GLY A 45 6.78 -9.67 -16.44
CA GLY A 45 6.24 -8.92 -15.31
C GLY A 45 7.34 -8.37 -14.40
N PHE A 46 8.35 -9.16 -14.06
CA PHE A 46 9.48 -8.73 -13.25
C PHE A 46 10.33 -7.67 -13.95
N TRP A 47 10.55 -7.82 -15.26
CA TRP A 47 11.26 -6.80 -16.04
C TRP A 47 10.51 -5.46 -16.02
N ARG A 48 9.19 -5.46 -16.26
CA ARG A 48 8.38 -4.23 -16.24
C ARG A 48 8.33 -3.59 -14.84
N LEU A 49 8.24 -4.41 -13.79
CA LEU A 49 8.27 -3.96 -12.40
C LEU A 49 9.62 -3.33 -12.04
N GLY A 50 10.73 -3.92 -12.51
CA GLY A 50 12.07 -3.36 -12.35
C GLY A 50 12.17 -1.94 -12.88
N GLN A 51 11.69 -1.71 -14.10
CA GLN A 51 11.67 -0.37 -14.72
C GLN A 51 10.84 0.62 -13.91
N GLY A 52 9.63 0.22 -13.49
CA GLY A 52 8.77 1.08 -12.66
C GLY A 52 9.37 1.40 -11.29
N ASN A 53 10.16 0.49 -10.72
CA ASN A 53 10.84 0.74 -9.45
C ASN A 53 11.98 1.76 -9.59
N VAL A 54 12.70 1.78 -10.72
CA VAL A 54 13.72 2.80 -11.00
C VAL A 54 13.05 4.18 -11.09
N GLU A 55 11.97 4.30 -11.87
CA GLU A 55 11.22 5.55 -12.00
C GLU A 55 10.68 6.05 -10.65
N LYS A 56 10.07 5.16 -9.85
CA LYS A 56 9.60 5.51 -8.50
C LYS A 56 10.71 5.98 -7.57
N ARG A 57 11.94 5.48 -7.72
CA ARG A 57 13.08 5.95 -6.92
C ARG A 57 13.49 7.36 -7.33
N GLU A 58 13.50 7.66 -8.62
CA GLU A 58 13.80 9.01 -9.12
C GLU A 58 12.73 10.01 -8.68
N LEU A 59 11.44 9.67 -8.76
CA LEU A 59 10.36 10.53 -8.25
C LEU A 59 10.48 10.78 -6.73
N LYS A 60 10.84 9.75 -5.95
CA LYS A 60 11.08 9.91 -4.51
C LYS A 60 12.30 10.79 -4.24
N ARG A 61 13.36 10.66 -5.05
CA ARG A 61 14.55 11.50 -4.98
C ARG A 61 14.19 12.95 -5.25
N GLU A 62 13.48 13.23 -6.34
CA GLU A 62 13.00 14.58 -6.68
C GLU A 62 12.19 15.19 -5.54
N LYS A 63 11.21 14.45 -4.99
CA LYS A 63 10.40 14.90 -3.85
C LYS A 63 11.26 15.18 -2.60
N ALA A 64 12.26 14.36 -2.34
CA ALA A 64 13.17 14.57 -1.20
C ALA A 64 14.01 15.84 -1.39
N TRP A 65 14.56 16.06 -2.57
CA TRP A 65 15.32 17.28 -2.90
C TRP A 65 14.47 18.54 -2.82
N SER A 66 13.24 18.49 -3.36
CA SER A 66 12.28 19.58 -3.24
C SER A 66 12.04 19.95 -1.77
N ARG A 67 11.86 18.96 -0.90
CA ARG A 67 11.70 19.19 0.54
C ARG A 67 12.96 19.75 1.18
N ILE A 68 14.13 19.16 0.93
CA ILE A 68 15.40 19.63 1.52
C ILE A 68 15.64 21.11 1.22
N ASN A 69 15.30 21.56 0.00
CA ASN A 69 15.48 22.95 -0.38
C ASN A 69 14.45 23.90 0.25
N LEU A 70 13.23 23.42 0.52
CA LEU A 70 12.15 24.24 1.13
C LEU A 70 12.21 24.24 2.67
N VAL A 71 12.74 23.18 3.28
CA VAL A 71 12.79 23.01 4.74
C VAL A 71 13.42 24.20 5.47
N PRO A 72 14.55 24.79 5.03
CA PRO A 72 15.16 25.92 5.74
C PRO A 72 14.23 27.14 5.84
N LEU A 73 13.46 27.43 4.79
CA LEU A 73 12.50 28.53 4.78
C LEU A 73 11.38 28.25 5.80
N ILE A 74 10.77 27.07 5.73
CA ILE A 74 9.66 26.68 6.61
C ILE A 74 10.11 26.66 8.07
N LEU A 75 11.31 26.13 8.34
CA LEU A 75 11.87 26.08 9.68
C LEU A 75 12.11 27.49 10.23
N ALA A 76 12.65 28.40 9.42
CA ALA A 76 12.89 29.77 9.83
C ALA A 76 11.59 30.53 10.16
N GLU A 77 10.51 30.30 9.39
CA GLU A 77 9.18 30.85 9.70
C GLU A 77 8.62 30.27 11.01
N GLN A 78 8.73 28.96 11.20
CA GLN A 78 8.28 28.28 12.41
C GLN A 78 9.05 28.74 13.65
N ASP A 79 10.37 28.92 13.56
CA ASP A 79 11.21 29.38 14.67
C ASP A 79 10.85 30.81 15.09
N ARG A 80 10.58 31.71 14.13
CA ARG A 80 10.10 33.08 14.41
C ARG A 80 8.75 33.06 15.12
N ASP A 81 7.82 32.24 14.66
CA ASP A 81 6.51 32.10 15.27
C ASP A 81 6.56 31.48 16.67
N ALA A 82 7.40 30.47 16.86
CA ALA A 82 7.62 29.84 18.15
C ALA A 82 8.19 30.85 19.16
N TYR A 83 9.20 31.61 18.76
CA TYR A 83 9.79 32.66 19.60
C TYR A 83 8.75 33.73 19.98
N ARG A 84 7.95 34.20 19.02
CA ARG A 84 6.87 35.16 19.27
C ARG A 84 5.86 34.65 20.31
N ARG A 85 5.43 33.39 20.19
CA ARG A 85 4.51 32.77 21.15
C ARG A 85 5.13 32.59 22.53
N GLN A 86 6.40 32.21 22.60
CA GLN A 86 7.15 32.08 23.86
C GLN A 86 7.22 33.42 24.58
N GLN A 87 7.57 34.52 23.88
CA GLN A 87 7.60 35.85 24.49
C GLN A 87 6.23 36.30 24.99
N ALA A 88 5.16 36.06 24.23
CA ALA A 88 3.80 36.36 24.66
C ALA A 88 3.37 35.51 25.87
N ALA A 89 3.78 34.24 25.95
CA ALA A 89 3.52 33.38 27.10
C ALA A 89 4.27 33.86 28.34
N LEU A 90 5.55 34.22 28.20
CA LEU A 90 6.37 34.77 29.30
C LEU A 90 5.81 36.10 29.83
N ALA A 91 5.29 36.96 28.94
CA ALA A 91 4.63 38.20 29.34
C ALA A 91 3.35 37.92 30.14
N ARG A 92 2.49 37.03 29.64
CA ARG A 92 1.27 36.59 30.36
C ARG A 92 1.60 35.96 31.72
N GLU A 93 2.63 35.13 31.78
CA GLU A 93 3.08 34.49 33.02
C GLU A 93 3.52 35.53 34.05
N LYS A 94 4.32 36.53 33.64
CA LYS A 94 4.75 37.63 34.52
C LYS A 94 3.57 38.42 35.09
N GLU A 95 2.56 38.70 34.27
CA GLU A 95 1.37 39.43 34.71
C GLU A 95 0.51 38.62 35.68
N ILE A 96 0.34 37.32 35.43
CA ILE A 96 -0.48 36.43 36.26
C ILE A 96 0.20 36.13 37.59
N MET A 97 1.51 35.90 37.58
CA MET A 97 2.27 35.44 38.77
C MET A 97 2.91 36.58 39.57
N LYS A 98 2.58 37.84 39.27
CA LYS A 98 3.16 39.03 39.91
C LYS A 98 3.01 39.04 41.45
N ASP A 99 1.91 38.49 41.96
CA ASP A 99 1.53 38.57 43.37
C ASP A 99 2.01 37.36 44.19
N TYR A 100 2.66 36.36 43.55
CA TYR A 100 3.05 35.12 44.21
C TYR A 100 4.52 35.15 44.69
N PRO A 101 4.79 34.99 46.00
CA PRO A 101 6.15 35.05 46.53
C PRO A 101 6.98 33.83 46.09
N GLY A 102 8.17 34.09 45.53
CA GLY A 102 9.13 33.05 45.13
C GLY A 102 8.96 32.48 43.71
N TRP A 103 8.01 33.01 42.92
CA TRP A 103 7.88 32.63 41.51
C TRP A 103 8.81 33.45 40.61
N GLU A 104 9.69 32.76 39.88
CA GLU A 104 10.55 33.36 38.86
C GLU A 104 9.98 33.05 37.47
N ALA A 105 9.34 34.05 36.85
CA ALA A 105 8.74 33.86 35.53
C ALA A 105 9.78 33.52 34.46
N GLY A 106 9.54 32.45 33.70
CA GLY A 106 10.45 31.97 32.66
C GLY A 106 11.65 31.16 33.14
N LYS A 107 11.68 30.76 34.42
CA LYS A 107 12.69 29.82 34.93
C LYS A 107 12.50 28.44 34.28
N SER A 108 13.57 27.88 33.71
CA SER A 108 13.55 26.53 33.15
C SER A 108 13.26 25.49 34.24
N THR A 109 12.34 24.56 33.97
CA THR A 109 12.10 23.39 34.81
C THR A 109 13.20 22.34 34.69
N TYR A 110 14.01 22.43 33.64
CA TYR A 110 15.13 21.53 33.39
C TYR A 110 16.43 22.09 33.97
N ASN A 111 17.22 21.22 34.60
CA ASN A 111 18.52 21.56 35.18
C ASN A 111 19.64 21.74 34.12
N THR A 112 19.35 21.52 32.83
CA THR A 112 20.31 21.71 31.74
C THR A 112 20.25 23.13 31.19
N SER A 113 21.38 23.66 30.74
CA SER A 113 21.46 24.93 30.01
C SER A 113 21.07 24.80 28.53
N ARG A 114 20.78 23.59 28.05
CA ARG A 114 20.36 23.35 26.67
C ARG A 114 18.91 23.78 26.46
N TYR A 115 18.61 24.32 25.29
CA TYR A 115 17.23 24.58 24.88
C TYR A 115 16.40 23.28 24.86
N THR A 116 15.26 23.33 25.52
CA THR A 116 14.25 22.26 25.54
C THR A 116 12.96 22.78 24.92
N PRO A 117 12.40 22.12 23.90
CA PRO A 117 11.13 22.54 23.33
C PRO A 117 9.99 22.33 24.34
N ASN A 118 9.05 23.28 24.40
CA ASN A 118 7.86 23.14 25.22
C ASN A 118 6.94 22.06 24.66
N THR A 119 6.42 21.21 25.54
CA THR A 119 5.49 20.13 25.21
C THR A 119 4.08 20.63 24.90
N ILE A 120 3.71 21.78 25.44
CA ILE A 120 2.39 22.39 25.28
C ILE A 120 2.52 23.61 24.37
N VAL A 121 1.70 23.64 23.32
CA VAL A 121 1.57 24.82 22.46
C VAL A 121 0.71 25.83 23.19
N VAL A 122 1.33 26.94 23.60
CA VAL A 122 0.60 28.07 24.19
C VAL A 122 -0.09 28.81 23.05
N LEU A 123 -1.42 28.69 22.99
CA LEU A 123 -2.28 29.40 22.03
C LEU A 123 -2.32 30.91 22.32
#